data_AF-A0A7V5V402-F1
#
_entry.id   AF-A0A7V5V402-F1
#
_cell.length_a   1.000
_cell.length_b   1.000
_cell.length_c   1.000
_cell.angle_alpha   90.00
_cell.angle_beta   90.00
_cell.angle_gamma   90.00
#
_symmetry.space_group_name_H-M   'P 1'
#
loop_
_entity.id
_entity.type
_entity.pdbx_description
1 polymer ?
#
loop_
_entity_poly.entity_id
_entity_poly.type
_entity_poly.pdbx_seq_one_letter_code
_entity_poly.pdbx_strand_id
1 'polypeptide(L)'
;MPFMVTKPNSKHFRYKENNMNLLGKTKFDFMGNRKLALIFSITLIVVSIASLAIRGLNFGLDFTGGTAVVVNFEKTIELDQVRDVLQQNGFADAVVQNFGSAKSVQIRLQSKSDDESSEISNKLADIILPL
;
A
#
# COMPACT_ATOMS: atom_id res chain seq x y z
N MET A 1 -51.54 -64.16 -17.87
CA MET A 1 -50.10 -64.32 -17.57
C MET A 1 -49.62 -63.06 -16.86
N PRO A 2 -49.22 -63.09 -15.57
CA PRO A 2 -48.68 -61.89 -14.94
C PRO A 2 -47.14 -61.85 -15.09
N PHE A 3 -46.68 -60.69 -15.57
CA PHE A 3 -45.27 -60.34 -15.76
C PHE A 3 -44.61 -60.09 -14.40
N MET A 4 -43.51 -60.79 -14.13
CA MET A 4 -42.79 -60.74 -12.85
C MET A 4 -41.62 -59.77 -12.97
N VAL A 5 -41.79 -58.53 -12.51
CA VAL A 5 -40.70 -57.55 -12.41
C VAL A 5 -39.87 -57.88 -11.17
N THR A 6 -38.65 -58.37 -11.36
CA THR A 6 -37.71 -58.55 -10.26
C THR A 6 -37.15 -57.19 -9.83
N LYS A 7 -37.29 -56.87 -8.55
CA LYS A 7 -36.74 -55.66 -7.94
C LYS A 7 -35.21 -55.72 -8.01
N PRO A 8 -34.51 -54.70 -8.55
CA PRO A 8 -33.06 -54.71 -8.59
C PRO A 8 -32.49 -54.70 -7.16
N ASN A 9 -31.51 -55.57 -6.94
CA ASN A 9 -30.83 -55.80 -5.68
C ASN A 9 -30.14 -54.51 -5.19
N SER A 10 -30.77 -53.82 -4.24
CA SER A 10 -30.19 -52.66 -3.57
C SER A 10 -29.13 -53.14 -2.59
N LYS A 11 -27.92 -53.40 -3.11
CA LYS A 11 -26.73 -53.44 -2.25
C LYS A 11 -26.71 -52.09 -1.51
N HIS A 12 -26.94 -52.12 -0.21
CA HIS A 12 -26.85 -50.96 0.65
C HIS A 12 -25.42 -50.42 0.57
N PHE A 13 -25.15 -49.49 -0.35
CA PHE A 13 -23.94 -48.70 -0.35
C PHE A 13 -24.01 -47.79 0.87
N ARG A 14 -23.50 -48.29 1.99
CA ARG A 14 -23.27 -47.50 3.20
C ARG A 14 -22.15 -46.51 2.87
N TYR A 15 -22.51 -45.28 2.54
CA TYR A 15 -21.56 -44.18 2.59
C TYR A 15 -21.11 -44.05 4.05
N LYS A 16 -19.86 -44.39 4.32
CA LYS A 16 -19.20 -44.13 5.59
C LYS A 16 -18.94 -42.63 5.62
N GLU A 17 -19.75 -41.91 6.39
CA GLU A 17 -19.51 -40.50 6.70
C GLU A 17 -18.18 -40.41 7.44
N ASN A 18 -17.12 -40.11 6.69
CA ASN A 18 -15.82 -39.84 7.28
C ASN A 18 -15.90 -38.45 7.88
N ASN A 19 -16.11 -38.39 9.20
CA ASN A 19 -15.93 -37.19 10.01
C ASN A 19 -14.46 -36.77 9.97
N MET A 20 -14.01 -36.22 8.84
CA MET A 20 -12.69 -35.65 8.67
C MET A 20 -12.66 -34.34 9.47
N ASN A 21 -12.36 -34.46 10.76
CA ASN A 21 -11.90 -33.34 11.56
C ASN A 21 -10.50 -32.94 11.04
N LEU A 22 -10.45 -32.22 9.92
CA LEU A 22 -9.22 -31.75 9.27
C LEU A 22 -8.38 -30.86 10.18
N LEU A 23 -9.04 -30.24 11.16
CA LEU A 23 -8.42 -29.49 12.23
C LEU A 23 -8.81 -30.21 13.52
N GLY A 24 -7.91 -31.02 14.07
CA GLY A 24 -8.10 -31.64 15.37
C GLY A 24 -8.40 -30.61 16.47
N LYS A 25 -8.79 -31.07 17.66
CA LYS A 25 -8.99 -30.19 18.82
C LYS A 25 -7.65 -29.59 19.27
N THR A 26 -7.23 -28.48 18.68
CA THR A 26 -5.99 -27.78 19.03
C THR A 26 -6.24 -26.88 20.23
N LYS A 27 -5.61 -27.18 21.36
CA LYS A 27 -5.69 -26.37 22.59
C LYS A 27 -4.41 -25.55 22.73
N PHE A 28 -4.41 -24.34 22.19
CA PHE A 28 -3.32 -23.38 22.37
C PHE A 28 -3.53 -22.56 23.64
N ASP A 29 -2.53 -22.52 24.51
CA ASP A 29 -2.55 -21.68 25.71
C ASP A 29 -2.03 -20.26 25.41
N PHE A 30 -2.92 -19.44 24.86
CA PHE A 30 -2.64 -18.02 24.62
C PHE A 30 -2.43 -17.24 25.92
N MET A 31 -3.08 -17.66 27.02
CA MET A 31 -3.04 -16.90 28.27
C MET A 31 -1.74 -17.14 29.03
N GLY A 32 -1.16 -18.34 28.96
CA GLY A 32 0.15 -18.65 29.53
C GLY A 32 1.27 -17.78 28.92
N ASN A 33 1.23 -17.55 27.61
CA ASN A 33 2.28 -16.82 26.88
C ASN A 33 2.08 -15.30 26.83
N ARG A 34 1.02 -14.76 27.46
CA ARG A 34 0.67 -13.34 27.38
C ARG A 34 1.80 -12.39 27.78
N LYS A 35 2.64 -12.78 28.75
CA LYS A 35 3.75 -11.93 29.23
C LYS A 35 4.84 -11.78 28.18
N LEU A 36 5.20 -12.88 27.49
CA LEU A 36 6.17 -12.85 26.40
C LEU A 36 5.65 -12.02 25.22
N ALA A 37 4.39 -12.23 24.84
CA ALA A 37 3.75 -11.45 23.80
C ALA A 37 3.70 -9.95 24.16
N LEU A 38 3.41 -9.62 25.41
CA LEU A 38 3.35 -8.22 25.88
C LEU A 38 4.73 -7.55 25.85
N ILE A 39 5.78 -8.22 26.33
CA ILE A 39 7.15 -7.70 26.27
C ILE A 39 7.57 -7.46 24.81
N PHE A 40 7.29 -8.42 23.93
CA PHE A 40 7.56 -8.29 22.51
C PHE A 40 6.81 -7.10 21.88
N SER A 41 5.51 -6.96 22.15
CA SER A 41 4.70 -5.84 21.68
C SER A 41 5.21 -4.48 22.17
N ILE A 42 5.53 -4.35 23.46
CA ILE A 42 6.11 -3.12 24.02
C ILE A 42 7.43 -2.80 23.33
N THR A 43 8.27 -3.81 23.10
CA THR A 43 9.56 -3.62 22.43
C THR A 43 9.36 -3.07 21.02
N LEU A 44 8.43 -3.63 20.25
CA LEU A 44 8.09 -3.12 18.92
C LEU A 44 7.54 -1.70 18.94
N ILE A 45 6.71 -1.36 19.93
CA ILE A 45 6.18 0.00 20.10
C ILE A 45 7.33 0.98 20.37
N VAL A 46 8.21 0.66 21.32
CA VAL A 46 9.37 1.50 21.65
C VAL A 46 10.28 1.68 20.43
N VAL A 47 10.58 0.61 19.70
CA VAL A 47 11.39 0.68 18.47
C VAL A 47 10.72 1.54 17.41
N SER A 48 9.40 1.43 17.24
CA SER A 48 8.65 2.25 16.29
C SER A 48 8.69 3.73 16.65
N ILE A 49 8.47 4.08 17.92
CA ILE A 49 8.55 5.46 18.42
C ILE A 49 9.97 6.00 18.25
N ALA A 50 10.99 5.22 18.62
CA ALA A 50 12.39 5.61 18.46
C ALA A 50 12.75 5.83 16.97
N SER A 51 12.26 4.98 16.07
CA SER A 51 12.44 5.12 14.63
C SER A 51 11.84 6.44 14.12
N LEU A 52 10.61 6.77 14.54
CA LEU A 52 9.96 8.04 14.19
C LEU A 52 10.71 9.25 14.75
N ALA A 53 11.25 9.16 15.97
CA ALA A 53 12.01 10.25 16.59
C ALA A 53 13.36 10.51 15.91
N ILE A 54 14.06 9.45 15.47
CA ILE A 54 15.39 9.56 14.84
C ILE A 54 15.28 9.95 13.36
N ARG A 55 14.33 9.35 12.62
CA ARG A 55 14.18 9.59 11.17
C ARG A 55 13.27 10.78 10.84
N GLY A 56 12.47 11.24 11.81
CA GLY A 56 11.45 12.24 11.59
C GLY A 56 10.22 11.72 10.87
N LEU A 57 9.30 12.64 10.57
CA LEU A 57 8.07 12.38 9.81
C LEU A 57 8.20 13.01 8.42
N ASN A 58 7.78 12.28 7.39
CA ASN A 58 7.58 12.85 6.06
C ASN A 58 6.23 13.57 6.03
N PHE A 59 6.24 14.86 6.36
CA PHE A 59 5.02 15.67 6.40
C PHE A 59 4.45 15.89 5.00
N GLY A 60 3.13 15.77 4.87
CA GLY A 60 2.41 16.10 3.64
C GLY A 60 2.08 17.59 3.54
N LEU A 61 1.53 18.01 2.40
CA LEU A 61 1.18 19.41 2.10
C LEU A 61 0.21 20.03 3.12
N ASP A 62 -0.67 19.24 3.73
CA ASP A 62 -1.58 19.70 4.77
C ASP A 62 -0.86 20.21 6.02
N PHE A 63 0.40 19.80 6.22
CA PHE A 63 1.25 20.18 7.36
C PHE A 63 2.42 21.08 6.94
N THR A 64 2.92 20.92 5.71
CA THR A 64 4.07 21.69 5.22
C THR A 64 3.70 22.93 4.43
N GLY A 65 2.45 23.04 3.99
CA GLY A 65 2.05 24.01 2.97
C GLY A 65 2.67 23.68 1.60
N GLY A 66 2.27 24.46 0.59
CA GLY A 66 2.79 24.38 -0.77
C GLY A 66 1.79 23.88 -1.80
N THR A 67 2.31 23.30 -2.89
CA THR A 67 1.52 23.02 -4.10
C THR A 67 1.74 21.58 -4.57
N ALA A 68 0.64 20.90 -4.89
CA ALA A 68 0.64 19.65 -5.63
C ALA A 68 0.18 19.91 -7.07
N VAL A 69 0.97 19.47 -8.03
CA VAL A 69 0.60 19.49 -9.44
C VAL A 69 0.57 18.05 -9.94
N VAL A 70 -0.47 17.70 -10.70
CA VAL A 70 -0.57 16.41 -11.38
C VAL A 70 -0.37 16.65 -12.87
N VAL A 71 0.65 16.01 -13.43
CA VAL A 71 0.97 16.07 -14.86
C VAL A 71 0.67 14.73 -15.50
N ASN A 72 -0.02 14.76 -16.63
CA ASN A 72 -0.30 13.58 -17.43
C ASN A 72 0.61 13.59 -18.67
N PHE A 73 1.46 12.58 -18.78
CA PHE A 73 2.34 12.36 -19.92
C PHE A 73 1.66 11.46 -20.96
N GLU A 74 2.02 11.62 -22.22
CA GLU A 74 1.51 10.74 -23.30
C GLU A 74 2.04 9.31 -23.16
N LYS A 75 3.28 9.17 -22.66
CA LYS A 75 4.01 7.92 -22.49
C LYS A 75 4.32 7.67 -21.01
N THR A 76 4.60 6.42 -20.68
CA THR A 76 5.10 6.06 -19.35
C THR A 76 6.46 6.73 -19.15
N ILE A 77 6.60 7.47 -18.06
CA ILE A 77 7.84 8.17 -17.72
C ILE A 77 8.43 7.57 -16.44
N GLU A 78 9.76 7.49 -16.37
CA GLU A 78 10.42 7.08 -15.14
C GLU A 78 10.48 8.24 -14.16
N LEU A 79 10.09 7.98 -12.91
CA LEU A 79 10.04 9.00 -11.85
C LEU A 79 11.41 9.63 -11.58
N ASP A 80 12.48 8.87 -11.79
CA ASP A 80 13.85 9.35 -11.55
C ASP A 80 14.25 10.42 -12.56
N GLN A 81 13.83 10.31 -13.83
CA GLN A 81 14.06 11.36 -14.84
C GLN A 81 13.38 12.67 -14.45
N VAL A 82 12.12 12.60 -14.01
CA VAL A 82 11.38 13.78 -13.54
C VAL A 82 12.06 14.39 -12.32
N ARG A 83 12.52 13.55 -11.37
CA ARG A 83 13.22 14.01 -10.16
C ARG A 83 14.55 14.69 -10.49
N ASP A 84 15.34 14.12 -11.40
CA ASP A 84 16.64 14.68 -11.80
C ASP A 84 16.46 16.04 -12.47
N VAL A 85 15.48 16.18 -13.35
CA VAL A 85 15.16 17.45 -14.00
C VAL A 85 14.72 18.50 -12.97
N LEU A 86 13.86 18.14 -12.02
CA LEU A 86 13.43 19.05 -10.95
C LEU A 86 14.60 19.48 -10.05
N GLN A 87 15.48 18.54 -9.69
CA GLN A 87 16.65 18.82 -8.87
C GLN A 87 17.63 19.78 -9.57
N GLN A 88 17.89 19.60 -10.87
CA GLN A 88 18.74 20.50 -11.66
C GLN A 88 18.17 21.92 -11.76
N ASN A 89 16.85 22.07 -11.68
CA ASN A 89 16.16 23.36 -11.73
C ASN A 89 15.88 23.98 -10.34
N GLY A 90 16.55 23.49 -9.28
CA GLY A 90 16.46 24.06 -7.94
C GLY A 90 15.32 23.52 -7.06
N PHE A 91 14.59 22.52 -7.53
CA PHE A 91 13.51 21.85 -6.78
C PHE A 91 13.98 20.50 -6.19
N ALA A 92 15.10 20.51 -5.46
CA ALA A 92 15.69 19.30 -4.89
C ALA A 92 14.79 18.60 -3.84
N ASP A 93 13.93 19.37 -3.16
CA ASP A 93 12.99 18.86 -2.15
C ASP A 93 11.66 18.37 -2.76
N ALA A 94 11.56 18.29 -4.08
CA ALA A 94 10.34 17.86 -4.76
C ALA A 94 10.05 16.37 -4.53
N VAL A 95 8.83 16.07 -4.10
CA VAL A 95 8.36 14.69 -3.97
C VAL A 95 7.57 14.30 -5.21
N VAL A 96 8.17 13.42 -6.01
CA VAL A 96 7.61 12.91 -7.27
C VAL A 96 7.08 11.49 -7.08
N GLN A 97 5.83 11.25 -7.46
CA GLN A 97 5.17 9.94 -7.34
C GLN A 97 4.15 9.69 -8.45
N ASN A 98 3.88 8.42 -8.76
CA ASN A 98 2.80 8.06 -9.70
C ASN A 98 1.42 8.39 -9.11
N PHE A 99 0.48 8.79 -9.96
CA PHE A 99 -0.88 9.17 -9.62
C PHE A 99 -1.89 8.40 -10.46
N GLY A 100 -2.39 7.27 -9.95
CA GLY A 100 -3.38 6.42 -10.62
C GLY A 100 -2.85 5.58 -11.80
N SER A 101 -1.87 6.08 -12.57
CA SER A 101 -1.21 5.34 -13.65
C SER A 101 0.29 5.66 -13.75
N ALA A 102 1.05 4.86 -14.50
CA ALA A 102 2.47 5.13 -14.76
C ALA A 102 2.71 6.29 -15.76
N LYS A 103 1.64 6.87 -16.31
CA LYS A 103 1.68 8.06 -17.18
C LYS A 103 1.30 9.34 -16.46
N SER A 104 0.80 9.23 -15.24
CA SER A 104 0.29 10.35 -14.46
C SER A 104 1.20 10.49 -13.26
N VAL A 105 1.85 11.64 -13.13
CA VAL A 105 2.83 11.89 -12.07
C VAL A 105 2.35 13.08 -11.24
N GLN A 106 2.33 12.91 -9.93
CA GLN A 106 2.10 13.97 -8.97
C GLN A 106 3.45 14.48 -8.46
N ILE A 107 3.63 15.78 -8.57
CA ILE A 107 4.80 16.52 -8.06
C ILE A 107 4.31 17.38 -6.91
N ARG A 108 4.91 17.19 -5.74
CA ARG A 108 4.63 17.98 -4.54
C ARG A 108 5.83 18.84 -4.22
N LEU A 109 5.59 20.13 -4.09
CA LEU A 109 6.59 21.13 -3.71
C LEU A 109 6.16 21.79 -2.41
N GLN A 110 7.09 21.87 -1.48
CA GLN A 110 6.91 22.61 -0.25
C GLN A 110 7.18 24.09 -0.53
N SER A 111 6.16 24.95 -0.38
CA SER A 111 6.36 26.39 -0.55
C SER A 111 6.94 26.99 0.72
N LYS A 112 7.90 27.91 0.57
CA LYS A 112 8.46 28.69 1.70
C LYS A 112 7.65 29.98 1.98
N SER A 113 6.75 30.38 1.08
CA SER A 113 5.84 31.53 1.23
C SER A 113 4.60 31.41 0.31
N ASP A 114 3.50 32.12 0.60
CA ASP A 114 2.28 32.04 -0.21
C ASP A 114 2.47 32.62 -1.63
N ASP A 115 3.32 33.64 -1.78
CA ASP A 115 3.57 34.35 -3.05
C ASP A 115 4.27 33.49 -4.12
N GLU A 116 5.07 32.49 -3.72
CA GLU A 116 5.85 31.64 -4.63
C GLU A 116 5.00 30.62 -5.39
N SER A 117 3.79 30.28 -4.91
CA SER A 117 2.98 29.17 -5.43
C SER A 117 2.57 29.35 -6.91
N SER A 118 2.26 30.60 -7.28
CA SER A 118 1.85 30.97 -8.64
C SER A 118 3.03 30.92 -9.62
N GLU A 119 4.21 31.35 -9.17
CA GLU A 119 5.43 31.35 -9.98
C GLU A 119 5.97 29.94 -10.19
N ILE A 120 5.90 29.11 -9.14
CA ILE A 120 6.28 27.70 -9.18
C ILE A 120 5.48 26.94 -10.24
N SER A 121 4.17 27.19 -10.31
CA SER A 121 3.29 26.50 -11.27
C SER A 121 3.69 26.77 -12.73
N ASN A 122 4.07 28.01 -13.05
CA ASN A 122 4.54 28.39 -14.39
C ASN A 122 5.92 27.79 -14.69
N LYS A 123 6.87 27.88 -13.74
CA LYS A 123 8.20 27.28 -13.90
C LYS A 123 8.14 25.77 -14.09
N LEU A 124 7.24 25.09 -13.37
CA LEU A 124 7.03 23.65 -13.52
C LEU A 124 6.53 23.29 -14.92
N ALA A 125 5.62 24.07 -15.50
CA ALA A 125 5.17 23.84 -16.86
C ALA A 125 6.35 23.94 -17.85
N ASP A 126 7.17 24.98 -17.75
CA ASP A 126 8.31 25.18 -18.66
C ASP A 126 9.35 24.04 -18.58
N ILE A 127 9.54 23.47 -17.38
CA ILE A 127 10.53 22.41 -17.12
C ILE A 127 10.00 21.02 -17.52
N ILE A 128 8.70 20.77 -17.35
CA ILE A 128 8.11 19.43 -17.50
C ILE A 128 7.56 19.19 -18.90
N LEU A 129 7.06 20.22 -19.59
CA LEU A 129 6.54 20.10 -20.96
C LEU A 129 7.53 19.50 -21.99
N PRO A 130 8.87 19.65 -21.88
CA PRO A 130 9.80 19.02 -22.82
C PRO A 130 10.12 17.53 -22.55
N LEU A 131 9.58 16.93 -21.48
CA LEU A 131 9.75 15.50 -21.13
C LEU A 131 8.72 14.60 -21.83
#